data_AF-A0A7C2Q913-F1
#
_entry.id   AF-A0A7C2Q913-F1
#
_cell.length_a   1.000
_cell.length_b   1.000
_cell.length_c   1.000
_cell.angle_alpha   90.00
_cell.angle_beta   90.00
_cell.angle_gamma   90.00
#
_symmetry.space_group_name_H-M   'P 1'
#
loop_
_entity.id
_entity.type
_entity.pdbx_description
1 polymer ?
#
loop_
_entity_poly.entity_id
_entity_poly.type
_entity_poly.pdbx_seq_one_letter_code
_entity_poly.pdbx_strand_id
1 'polypeptide(L)'
;MQSLMPLGETVTTLEIDVGGKRMVIHTGKTVANVDDPKACRTKLAAKTDAENILNEWDMGWHRVTVYGDWRKQALQLARLYGLTVNEEDRPG
;
A
#
# COMPACT_ATOMS: atom_id res chain seq x y z
N MET A 1 -16.00 -10.96 -15.76
CA MET A 1 -15.84 -9.52 -16.08
C MET A 1 -14.96 -8.90 -15.00
N GLN A 2 -13.89 -8.18 -15.36
CA GLN A 2 -13.07 -7.42 -14.41
C GLN A 2 -13.48 -5.94 -14.44
N SER A 3 -13.30 -5.22 -13.33
CA SER A 3 -13.43 -3.76 -13.33
C SER A 3 -12.08 -3.16 -13.72
N LEU A 4 -12.06 -2.30 -14.72
CA LEU A 4 -10.85 -1.58 -15.09
C LEU A 4 -10.65 -0.39 -14.15
N MET A 5 -9.50 -0.37 -13.50
CA MET A 5 -9.12 0.63 -12.51
C MET A 5 -8.32 1.77 -13.17
N PRO A 6 -8.49 3.03 -12.73
CA PRO A 6 -7.70 4.18 -13.22
C PRO A 6 -6.18 3.95 -13.19
N LEU A 7 -5.53 4.27 -14.31
CA LEU A 7 -4.08 4.16 -14.51
C LEU A 7 -3.41 5.53 -14.49
N GLY A 8 -2.13 5.57 -14.14
CA GLY A 8 -1.35 6.81 -14.04
C GLY A 8 -1.58 7.57 -12.74
N GLU A 9 -2.39 7.03 -11.83
CA GLU A 9 -2.74 7.64 -10.56
C GLU A 9 -1.76 7.24 -9.46
N THR A 10 -1.50 8.16 -8.53
CA THR A 10 -0.82 7.80 -7.29
C THR A 10 -1.79 7.05 -6.39
N VAL A 11 -1.30 6.01 -5.71
CA VAL A 11 -2.02 5.29 -4.67
C VAL A 11 -1.18 5.24 -3.39
N THR A 12 -1.86 5.26 -2.26
CA THR A 12 -1.28 5.01 -0.94
C THR A 12 -1.86 3.71 -0.41
N THR A 13 -1.01 2.80 0.05
CA THR A 13 -1.42 1.52 0.64
C THR A 13 -0.91 1.45 2.06
N LEU A 14 -1.76 1.02 2.98
CA LEU A 14 -1.39 0.87 4.39
C LEU A 14 -2.12 -0.30 5.07
N GLU A 15 -1.56 -0.74 6.19
CA GLU A 15 -2.18 -1.66 7.15
C GLU A 15 -1.91 -1.11 8.56
N ILE A 16 -2.88 -1.26 9.47
CA ILE A 16 -2.79 -0.78 10.86
C ILE A 16 -3.05 -1.95 11.81
N ASP A 17 -2.08 -2.24 12.65
CA ASP A 17 -2.21 -3.15 13.79
C ASP A 17 -2.48 -2.31 15.04
N VAL A 18 -3.76 -2.24 15.42
CA VAL A 18 -4.22 -1.47 16.59
C VAL A 18 -3.68 -2.06 17.89
N GLY A 19 -3.58 -3.39 17.99
CA GLY A 19 -3.12 -4.08 19.20
C GLY A 19 -1.62 -3.88 19.42
N GLY A 20 -0.82 -4.05 18.38
CA GLY A 20 0.63 -3.85 18.39
C GLY A 20 1.07 -2.40 18.25
N LYS A 21 0.14 -1.46 18.04
CA LYS A 21 0.41 -0.03 17.78
C LYS A 21 1.40 0.20 16.64
N ARG A 22 1.18 -0.47 15.50
CA ARG A 22 2.03 -0.38 14.31
C ARG A 22 1.24 -0.01 13.08
N MET A 23 1.91 0.62 12.12
CA MET A 23 1.40 0.89 10.78
C MET A 23 2.50 0.57 9.77
N VAL A 24 2.15 -0.12 8.69
CA VAL A 24 2.98 -0.19 7.47
C VAL A 24 2.36 0.70 6.41
N ILE A 25 3.19 1.37 5.62
CA ILE A 25 2.73 2.25 4.55
C ILE A 25 3.69 2.28 3.37
N HIS A 26 3.14 2.30 2.16
CA HIS A 26 3.87 2.64 0.95
C HIS A 26 3.00 3.44 -0.03
N THR A 27 3.67 3.99 -1.04
CA THR A 27 3.03 4.63 -2.18
C THR A 27 3.41 3.93 -3.47
N GLY A 28 2.57 4.05 -4.50
CA GLY A 28 2.86 3.57 -5.83
C GLY A 28 2.12 4.35 -6.90
N LYS A 29 2.50 4.14 -8.16
CA LYS A 29 1.79 4.67 -9.32
C LYS A 29 1.11 3.54 -10.07
N THR A 30 -0.19 3.63 -10.33
CA THR A 30 -0.92 2.58 -11.06
C THR A 30 -0.44 2.52 -12.51
N VAL A 31 -0.08 1.32 -12.99
CA VAL A 31 0.55 1.14 -14.32
C VAL A 31 -0.16 0.15 -15.23
N ALA A 32 -0.91 -0.80 -14.69
CA ALA A 32 -1.67 -1.75 -15.50
C ALA A 32 -2.87 -2.35 -14.75
N ASN A 33 -3.89 -2.72 -15.52
CA ASN A 33 -4.89 -3.70 -15.09
C ASN A 33 -4.38 -5.07 -15.55
N VAL A 34 -4.11 -5.99 -14.63
CA VAL A 34 -3.50 -7.28 -14.94
C VAL A 34 -4.58 -8.30 -15.27
N ASP A 35 -4.57 -8.82 -16.49
CA ASP A 35 -5.44 -9.91 -16.91
C ASP A 35 -4.72 -11.26 -16.75
N ASP A 36 -4.92 -11.87 -15.59
CA ASP A 36 -4.40 -13.21 -15.27
C ASP A 36 -5.56 -14.06 -14.69
N PRO A 37 -5.71 -15.34 -15.05
CA PRO A 37 -6.80 -16.17 -14.55
C PRO A 37 -6.69 -16.56 -13.06
N LYS A 38 -5.54 -16.39 -12.41
CA LYS A 38 -5.29 -16.79 -11.02
C LYS A 38 -5.82 -15.73 -10.05
N ALA A 39 -6.24 -16.15 -8.85
CA ALA A 39 -6.63 -15.25 -7.75
C ALA A 39 -7.74 -14.24 -8.12
N CYS A 40 -7.63 -13.00 -7.65
CA CYS A 40 -8.67 -11.98 -7.75
C CYS A 40 -9.08 -11.65 -9.20
N ARG A 41 -10.36 -11.34 -9.40
CA ARG A 41 -10.89 -11.01 -10.73
C ARG A 41 -10.42 -9.65 -11.25
N THR A 42 -10.37 -8.65 -10.38
CA THR A 42 -9.83 -7.30 -10.67
C THR A 42 -8.45 -7.21 -10.06
N LYS A 43 -7.45 -6.84 -10.86
CA LYS A 43 -6.05 -6.72 -10.42
C LYS A 43 -5.44 -5.42 -10.92
N LEU A 44 -4.88 -4.66 -9.99
CA LEU A 44 -4.22 -3.39 -10.28
C LEU A 44 -2.74 -3.51 -9.96
N ALA A 45 -1.89 -3.34 -10.97
CA ALA A 45 -0.45 -3.27 -10.79
C ALA A 45 -0.03 -1.82 -10.50
N ALA A 46 0.87 -1.66 -9.53
CA ALA A 46 1.48 -0.39 -9.20
C ALA A 46 3.01 -0.47 -9.30
N LYS A 47 3.62 0.58 -9.86
CA LYS A 47 5.07 0.78 -9.84
C LYS A 47 5.45 1.46 -8.52
N THR A 48 6.39 0.86 -7.82
CA THR A 48 6.95 1.30 -6.53
C THR A 48 8.32 0.63 -6.34
N ASP A 49 9.00 0.88 -5.22
CA ASP A 49 10.19 0.13 -4.81
C ASP A 49 9.78 -1.25 -4.27
N ALA A 50 9.38 -2.13 -5.19
CA ALA A 50 8.84 -3.44 -4.84
C ALA A 50 9.87 -4.35 -4.16
N GLU A 51 11.16 -4.14 -4.40
CA GLU A 51 12.24 -4.89 -3.74
C GLU A 51 12.34 -4.49 -2.26
N ASN A 52 12.32 -3.19 -1.96
CA ASN A 52 12.33 -2.73 -0.57
C ASN A 52 11.05 -3.18 0.17
N ILE A 53 9.88 -3.10 -0.48
CA ILE A 53 8.62 -3.60 0.12
C ILE A 53 8.71 -5.09 0.44
N LEU A 54 9.36 -5.89 -0.42
CA LEU A 54 9.53 -7.32 -0.17
C LEU A 54 10.49 -7.58 1.00
N ASN A 55 11.57 -6.79 1.11
CA ASN A 55 12.55 -6.92 2.19
C ASN A 55 12.00 -6.48 3.54
N GLU A 56 11.22 -5.40 3.55
CA GLU A 56 10.61 -4.80 4.75
C GLU A 56 9.18 -5.32 5.01
N TRP A 57 8.77 -6.39 4.31
CA TRP A 57 7.41 -6.92 4.41
C TRP A 57 7.12 -7.42 5.83
N ASP A 58 6.35 -6.63 6.58
CA ASP A 58 5.81 -7.00 7.89
C ASP A 58 4.28 -7.14 7.78
N MET A 59 3.70 -7.74 8.81
CA MET A 59 2.25 -7.91 8.98
C MET A 59 1.62 -8.85 7.93
N GLY A 60 0.29 -8.80 7.80
CA GLY A 60 -0.46 -9.73 6.97
C GLY A 60 -0.38 -9.42 5.47
N TRP A 61 -1.21 -10.12 4.71
CA TRP A 61 -1.37 -9.85 3.27
C TRP A 61 -2.48 -8.82 2.98
N HIS A 62 -3.32 -8.53 3.97
CA HIS A 62 -4.47 -7.66 3.80
C HIS A 62 -4.09 -6.20 4.04
N ARG A 63 -4.06 -5.42 2.96
CA ARG A 63 -3.79 -3.98 3.00
C ARG A 63 -4.93 -3.20 2.36
N VAL A 64 -5.05 -1.94 2.76
CA VAL A 64 -6.01 -1.00 2.18
C VAL A 64 -5.27 -0.07 1.25
N THR A 65 -5.67 -0.05 -0.02
CA THR A 65 -5.15 0.87 -1.04
C THR A 65 -6.19 1.94 -1.36
N VAL A 66 -5.78 3.21 -1.31
CA VAL A 66 -6.60 4.38 -1.65
C VAL A 66 -5.93 5.20 -2.75
N TYR A 67 -6.73 5.78 -3.64
CA TYR A 67 -6.24 6.72 -4.65
C TYR A 67 -5.83 8.05 -4.02
N GLY A 68 -4.68 8.58 -4.47
CA GLY A 68 -4.05 9.80 -3.98
C GLY A 68 -2.79 9.55 -3.16
N ASP A 69 -1.97 10.59 -3.03
CA ASP A 69 -0.86 10.64 -2.08
C ASP A 69 -1.40 11.11 -0.72
N TRP A 70 -1.55 10.15 0.19
CA TRP A 70 -2.06 10.36 1.54
C TRP A 70 -1.02 10.05 2.60
N ARG A 71 0.26 9.87 2.21
CA ARG A 71 1.31 9.47 3.14
C ARG A 71 1.41 10.44 4.31
N LYS A 72 1.44 11.74 4.04
CA LYS A 72 1.55 12.77 5.08
C LYS A 72 0.42 12.66 6.12
N GLN A 73 -0.82 12.48 5.65
CA GLN A 73 -2.01 12.37 6.49
C GLN A 73 -2.00 11.08 7.30
N ALA A 74 -1.58 9.96 6.71
CA ALA A 74 -1.43 8.69 7.40
C ALA A 74 -0.33 8.74 8.48
N LEU A 75 0.81 9.38 8.20
CA LEU A 75 1.87 9.58 9.20
C LEU A 75 1.41 10.50 10.35
N GLN A 76 0.63 11.54 10.04
CA GLN A 76 0.02 12.38 11.07
C GLN A 76 -0.98 11.60 11.94
N LEU A 77 -1.80 10.75 11.33
CA LEU A 77 -2.71 9.85 12.04
C LEU A 77 -1.92 8.91 12.97
N ALA A 78 -0.89 8.25 12.45
CA ALA A 78 -0.02 7.37 13.23
C ALA A 78 0.57 8.09 14.45
N ARG A 79 1.06 9.31 14.26
CA ARG A 79 1.56 10.15 15.35
C ARG A 79 0.50 10.44 16.42
N LEU A 80 -0.72 10.80 16.01
CA LEU A 80 -1.83 11.10 16.95
C LEU A 80 -2.25 9.86 17.75
N TYR A 81 -2.20 8.68 17.13
CA TYR A 81 -2.54 7.41 17.76
C TYR A 81 -1.37 6.73 18.49
N GLY A 82 -0.17 7.32 18.44
CA GLY A 82 1.04 6.76 19.05
C GLY A 82 1.47 5.44 18.41
N LEU A 83 1.34 5.33 17.09
CA LEU A 83 1.75 4.16 16.31
C LEU A 83 3.21 4.30 15.86
N THR A 84 3.95 3.19 15.89
CA THR A 84 5.24 3.07 15.18
C THR A 84 4.97 2.80 13.71
N VAL A 85 5.67 3.50 12.81
CA VAL A 85 5.45 3.37 11.37
C VAL A 85 6.65 2.72 10.70
N ASN A 86 6.39 1.75 9.83
CA ASN A 86 7.34 1.24 8.84
C ASN A 86 6.93 1.77 7.45
N GLU A 87 7.80 2.58 6.83
CA GLU A 87 7.63 3.06 5.47
C GLU A 87 8.30 2.08 4.49
N GLU A 88 7.62 0.98 4.20
CA GLU A 88 8.19 -0.22 3.53
C GLU A 88 8.68 0.00 2.09
N ASP A 89 8.41 1.14 1.46
CA ASP A 89 8.94 1.51 0.13
C ASP A 89 10.10 2.51 0.17
N ARG A 90 10.68 2.74 1.36
CA ARG A 90 11.84 3.60 1.54
C ARG A 90 12.99 2.84 2.21
N PRO A 91 14.24 3.14 1.86
CA PRO A 91 15.39 2.61 2.59
C PRO A 91 15.30 2.98 4.07
N GLY A 92 15.54 2.00 4.95
CA GLY A 92 15.63 2.17 6.40
C GLY A 92 16.84 2.95 6.87
#